data_AF-A0A8B3PC61-F1
#
_entry.id   AF-A0A8B3PC61-F1
#
_cell.length_a   1.000
_cell.length_b   1.000
_cell.length_c   1.000
_cell.angle_alpha   90.00
_cell.angle_beta   90.00
_cell.angle_gamma   90.00
#
_symmetry.space_group_name_H-M   'P 1'
#
loop_
_entity.id
_entity.type
_entity.pdbx_description
1 polymer ?
#
loop_
_entity_poly.entity_id
_entity_poly.type
_entity_poly.pdbx_seq_one_letter_code
_entity_poly.pdbx_strand_id
1 'polypeptide(L)'
;ISCGAARYRRSPVVYARRVQTRFDHSRHLMDYLSLRMASKEDRRAALIAAIEVATNGDHGLPIAIAVIAEFRKRNALLPSLHSIEKIGLGGRAIARRRAENAIIAGISLDRLASMDRLLEVDPSIGQTRFHWLRSAPEAPGASNLVGLTERIASLRTLEIDPRLQMRISSGRWDQMIREGNATPAWLASDFNSSRRHALIVAQVIKLGQKLTDDAVTMFIKLMGRLFSQASNRKKQRHMDCRP
;
A
#
# COMPACT_ATOMS: atom_id res chain seq x y z
N ILE A 1 -94.06 -26.33 13.73
CA ILE A 1 -93.05 -26.01 14.77
C ILE A 1 -92.05 -27.15 14.79
N SER A 2 -90.82 -26.89 14.35
CA SER A 2 -89.56 -27.41 14.93
C SER A 2 -88.45 -27.23 13.91
N CYS A 3 -87.59 -26.27 14.24
CA CYS A 3 -86.50 -25.72 13.47
C CYS A 3 -85.32 -26.70 13.45
N GLY A 4 -84.86 -27.10 12.27
CA GLY A 4 -83.65 -27.89 12.08
C GLY A 4 -82.41 -27.03 12.25
N ALA A 5 -81.72 -27.19 13.38
CA ALA A 5 -80.47 -26.49 13.67
C ALA A 5 -79.29 -27.07 12.85
N ALA A 6 -79.05 -26.50 11.67
CA ALA A 6 -77.80 -26.72 10.93
C ALA A 6 -76.65 -25.98 11.64
N ARG A 7 -75.90 -26.71 12.47
CA ARG A 7 -74.62 -26.24 13.02
C ARG A 7 -73.58 -26.15 11.91
N TYR A 8 -73.46 -24.98 11.28
CA TYR A 8 -72.28 -24.63 10.48
C TYR A 8 -71.11 -24.37 11.43
N ARG A 9 -70.39 -25.44 11.79
CA ARG A 9 -69.13 -25.38 12.53
C ARG A 9 -68.07 -24.80 11.59
N ARG A 10 -67.92 -23.46 11.57
CA ARG A 10 -66.72 -22.82 10.99
C ARG A 10 -65.52 -23.33 11.79
N SER A 11 -64.82 -24.30 11.21
CA SER A 11 -63.57 -24.83 11.73
C SER A 11 -62.47 -23.78 11.48
N PRO A 12 -61.86 -23.17 12.51
CA PRO A 12 -60.67 -22.34 12.31
C PRO A 12 -59.43 -23.24 12.22
N VAL A 13 -59.39 -24.14 11.23
CA VAL A 13 -58.30 -25.13 11.08
C VAL A 13 -57.70 -25.08 9.66
N VAL A 14 -57.69 -23.90 9.03
CA VAL A 14 -56.96 -23.70 7.75
C VAL A 14 -55.93 -22.58 7.83
N TYR A 15 -55.89 -21.78 8.90
CA TYR A 15 -54.88 -20.71 9.02
C TYR A 15 -53.57 -21.14 9.68
N ALA A 16 -53.53 -22.30 10.34
CA ALA A 16 -52.42 -22.71 11.21
C ALA A 16 -51.53 -23.83 10.63
N ARG A 17 -51.42 -23.94 9.30
CA ARG A 17 -50.41 -24.78 8.61
C ARG A 17 -49.77 -24.01 7.45
N ARG A 18 -49.06 -22.91 7.74
CA ARG A 18 -48.07 -22.40 6.80
C ARG A 18 -46.67 -22.73 7.31
N VAL A 19 -46.09 -23.75 6.71
CA VAL A 19 -44.66 -24.06 6.81
C VAL A 19 -43.92 -22.95 6.05
N GLN A 20 -43.18 -22.12 6.81
CA GLN A 20 -42.05 -21.27 6.41
C GLN A 20 -42.23 -20.24 5.26
N THR A 21 -42.86 -19.09 5.54
CA THR A 21 -43.07 -17.95 4.63
C THR A 21 -41.84 -17.11 4.28
N ARG A 22 -40.75 -17.18 5.08
CA ARG A 22 -39.60 -16.28 4.93
C ARG A 22 -38.82 -16.55 3.64
N PHE A 23 -38.62 -17.82 3.29
CA PHE A 23 -37.86 -18.19 2.10
C PHE A 23 -38.66 -17.96 0.82
N ASP A 24 -39.97 -18.22 0.84
CA ASP A 24 -40.86 -17.98 -0.30
C ASP A 24 -40.92 -16.50 -0.67
N HIS A 25 -41.03 -15.60 0.32
CA HIS A 25 -41.04 -14.17 0.04
C HIS A 25 -39.68 -13.69 -0.49
N SER A 26 -38.57 -14.17 0.06
CA SER A 26 -37.25 -13.86 -0.47
C SER A 26 -37.05 -14.37 -1.89
N ARG A 27 -37.55 -15.57 -2.20
CA ARG A 27 -37.47 -16.16 -3.54
C ARG A 27 -38.34 -15.40 -4.53
N HIS A 28 -39.56 -15.02 -4.13
CA HIS A 28 -40.44 -14.21 -4.96
C HIS A 28 -39.84 -12.84 -5.27
N LEU A 29 -39.24 -12.17 -4.29
CA LEU A 29 -38.53 -10.91 -4.50
C LEU A 29 -37.30 -11.08 -5.40
N MET A 30 -36.57 -12.19 -5.24
CA MET A 30 -35.44 -12.51 -6.11
C MET A 30 -35.89 -12.71 -7.56
N ASP A 31 -36.94 -13.47 -7.81
CA ASP A 31 -37.48 -13.69 -9.15
C ASP A 31 -37.98 -12.36 -9.76
N TYR A 32 -38.71 -11.55 -8.98
CA TYR A 32 -39.19 -10.23 -9.42
C TYR A 32 -38.05 -9.26 -9.78
N LEU A 33 -36.98 -9.23 -8.98
CA LEU A 33 -35.81 -8.39 -9.21
C LEU A 33 -34.77 -9.03 -10.15
N SER A 34 -35.05 -10.21 -10.71
CA SER A 34 -34.12 -11.00 -11.53
C SER A 34 -32.77 -11.29 -10.83
N LEU A 35 -32.80 -11.47 -9.50
CA LEU A 35 -31.65 -11.77 -8.66
C LEU A 35 -31.50 -13.27 -8.40
N ARG A 36 -30.26 -13.70 -8.16
CA ARG A 36 -29.93 -15.09 -7.79
C ARG A 36 -29.00 -15.16 -6.59
N MET A 37 -28.91 -16.32 -5.96
CA MET A 37 -27.94 -16.55 -4.89
C MET A 37 -26.51 -16.41 -5.40
N ALA A 38 -25.64 -15.80 -4.59
CA ALA A 38 -24.22 -15.71 -4.88
C ALA A 38 -23.56 -17.08 -4.90
N SER A 39 -22.94 -17.41 -6.03
CA SER A 39 -22.17 -18.62 -6.26
C SER A 39 -20.69 -18.45 -5.87
N LYS A 40 -19.92 -19.54 -5.96
CA LYS A 40 -18.45 -19.48 -5.84
C LYS A 40 -17.82 -18.64 -6.95
N GLU A 41 -18.42 -18.65 -8.15
CA GLU A 41 -17.90 -17.90 -9.29
C GLU A 41 -18.06 -16.39 -9.10
N ASP A 42 -19.18 -15.95 -8.51
CA ASP A 42 -19.40 -14.53 -8.20
C ASP A 42 -18.39 -14.02 -7.17
N ARG A 43 -18.09 -14.84 -6.14
CA ARG A 43 -17.06 -14.52 -5.15
C ARG A 43 -15.68 -14.44 -5.80
N ARG A 44 -15.37 -15.32 -6.75
CA ARG A 44 -14.10 -15.28 -7.48
C ARG A 44 -13.98 -14.04 -8.34
N ALA A 45 -15.05 -13.65 -9.04
CA ALA A 45 -15.08 -12.43 -9.84
C ALA A 45 -14.94 -11.17 -8.97
N ALA A 46 -15.67 -11.11 -7.86
CA ALA A 46 -15.56 -10.01 -6.92
C ALA A 46 -14.15 -9.92 -6.30
N LEU A 47 -13.49 -11.06 -6.06
CA LEU A 47 -12.09 -11.09 -5.65
C LEU A 47 -11.16 -10.53 -6.73
N ILE A 48 -11.38 -10.86 -8.01
CA ILE A 48 -10.59 -10.31 -9.12
C ILE A 48 -10.72 -8.78 -9.17
N ALA A 49 -11.96 -8.25 -9.10
CA ALA A 49 -12.17 -6.80 -9.06
C ALA A 49 -11.54 -6.14 -7.83
N ALA A 50 -11.59 -6.81 -6.67
CA ALA A 50 -10.89 -6.35 -5.47
C ALA A 50 -9.37 -6.27 -5.69
N ILE A 51 -8.77 -7.26 -6.36
CA ILE A 51 -7.34 -7.26 -6.68
C ILE A 51 -6.99 -6.13 -7.65
N GLU A 52 -7.80 -5.93 -8.69
CA GLU A 52 -7.59 -4.87 -9.68
C GLU A 52 -7.58 -3.49 -9.04
N VAL A 53 -8.60 -3.17 -8.23
CA VAL A 53 -8.65 -1.90 -7.50
C VAL A 53 -7.51 -1.81 -6.48
N ALA A 54 -7.24 -2.89 -5.76
CA ALA A 54 -6.14 -2.92 -4.81
C ALA A 54 -4.78 -2.74 -5.49
N THR A 55 -4.62 -3.04 -6.77
CA THR A 55 -3.33 -2.84 -7.47
C THR A 55 -2.88 -1.37 -7.44
N ASN A 56 -3.80 -0.42 -7.28
CA ASN A 56 -3.50 1.02 -7.16
C ASN A 56 -3.38 1.54 -5.72
N GLY A 57 -3.73 0.74 -4.70
CA GLY A 57 -3.64 1.17 -3.31
C GLY A 57 -4.45 0.30 -2.36
N ASP A 58 -4.36 0.62 -1.06
CA ASP A 58 -4.94 -0.19 0.01
C ASP A 58 -6.25 0.39 0.59
N HIS A 59 -6.88 1.33 -0.12
CA HIS A 59 -8.07 2.04 0.32
C HIS A 59 -9.29 1.10 0.37
N GLY A 60 -9.83 0.88 1.58
CA GLY A 60 -10.91 -0.08 1.80
C GLY A 60 -12.21 0.25 1.08
N LEU A 61 -12.62 1.52 1.06
CA LEU A 61 -13.89 1.94 0.45
C LEU A 61 -13.94 1.67 -1.07
N PRO A 62 -12.96 2.09 -1.90
CA PRO A 62 -12.92 1.73 -3.32
C PRO A 62 -12.98 0.21 -3.58
N ILE A 63 -12.28 -0.58 -2.74
CA ILE A 63 -12.25 -2.03 -2.86
C ILE A 63 -13.63 -2.63 -2.55
N ALA A 64 -14.28 -2.19 -1.47
CA ALA A 64 -15.61 -2.64 -1.11
C ALA A 64 -16.65 -2.27 -2.19
N ILE A 65 -16.56 -1.06 -2.75
CA ILE A 65 -17.40 -0.62 -3.86
C ILE A 65 -17.23 -1.56 -5.06
N ALA A 66 -16.00 -1.91 -5.43
CA ALA A 66 -15.72 -2.81 -6.55
C ALA A 66 -16.27 -4.22 -6.32
N VAL A 67 -16.11 -4.77 -5.10
CA VAL A 67 -16.69 -6.06 -4.70
C VAL A 67 -18.22 -6.04 -4.84
N ILE A 68 -18.88 -5.01 -4.31
CA ILE A 68 -20.34 -4.85 -4.38
C ILE A 68 -20.81 -4.67 -5.82
N ALA A 69 -20.08 -3.87 -6.61
CA ALA A 69 -20.38 -3.62 -8.01
C ALA A 69 -20.34 -4.92 -8.84
N GLU A 70 -19.36 -5.79 -8.61
CA GLU A 70 -19.28 -7.08 -9.31
C GLU A 70 -20.42 -8.03 -8.96
N PHE A 71 -20.85 -8.10 -7.70
CA PHE A 71 -22.04 -8.89 -7.35
C PHE A 71 -23.30 -8.34 -8.03
N ARG A 72 -23.49 -7.02 -8.02
CA ARG A 72 -24.64 -6.35 -8.67
C ARG A 72 -24.65 -6.58 -10.18
N LYS A 73 -23.52 -6.41 -10.85
CA LYS A 73 -23.35 -6.65 -12.29
C LYS A 73 -23.75 -8.07 -12.70
N ARG A 74 -23.57 -9.04 -11.80
CA ARG A 74 -23.87 -10.46 -12.01
C ARG A 74 -25.27 -10.86 -11.55
N ASN A 75 -26.10 -9.89 -11.14
CA ASN A 75 -27.41 -10.09 -10.50
C ASN A 75 -27.36 -11.08 -9.32
N ALA A 76 -26.22 -11.13 -8.63
CA ALA A 76 -26.04 -11.98 -7.47
C ALA A 76 -26.37 -11.19 -6.20
N LEU A 77 -27.16 -11.78 -5.30
CA LEU A 77 -27.42 -11.21 -3.99
C LEU A 77 -26.10 -10.95 -3.26
N LEU A 78 -26.01 -9.77 -2.63
CA LEU A 78 -24.84 -9.43 -1.84
C LEU A 78 -24.68 -10.45 -0.70
N PRO A 79 -23.48 -11.02 -0.51
CA PRO A 79 -23.23 -11.86 0.63
C PRO A 79 -23.19 -11.02 1.91
N SER A 80 -23.01 -11.65 3.06
CA SER A 80 -22.86 -10.94 4.33
C SER A 80 -21.73 -9.91 4.28
N LEU A 81 -21.84 -8.85 5.09
CA LEU A 81 -20.80 -7.83 5.22
C LEU A 81 -19.42 -8.44 5.49
N HIS A 82 -19.35 -9.41 6.41
CA HIS A 82 -18.13 -10.16 6.70
C HIS A 82 -17.52 -10.85 5.45
N SER A 83 -18.36 -11.36 4.55
CA SER A 83 -17.88 -11.98 3.30
C SER A 83 -17.30 -10.94 2.35
N ILE A 84 -17.92 -9.77 2.25
CA ILE A 84 -17.43 -8.64 1.43
C ILE A 84 -16.08 -8.17 1.95
N GLU A 85 -15.96 -7.97 3.27
CA GLU A 85 -14.70 -7.60 3.94
C GLU A 85 -13.60 -8.64 3.68
N LYS A 86 -13.91 -9.92 3.85
CA LYS A 86 -12.96 -11.02 3.62
C LYS A 86 -12.46 -11.06 2.17
N ILE A 87 -13.35 -10.84 1.20
CA ILE A 87 -12.97 -10.75 -0.23
C ILE A 87 -12.05 -9.53 -0.44
N GLY A 88 -12.38 -8.37 0.13
CA GLY A 88 -11.56 -7.16 0.03
C GLY A 88 -10.16 -7.34 0.64
N LEU A 89 -10.08 -7.91 1.85
CA LEU A 89 -8.81 -8.23 2.52
C LEU A 89 -7.98 -9.24 1.71
N GLY A 90 -8.62 -10.28 1.16
CA GLY A 90 -7.98 -11.22 0.26
C GLY A 90 -7.43 -10.55 -0.99
N GLY A 91 -8.20 -9.65 -1.60
CA GLY A 91 -7.76 -8.87 -2.77
C GLY A 91 -6.55 -8.01 -2.48
N ARG A 92 -6.54 -7.31 -1.34
CA ARG A 92 -5.38 -6.53 -0.86
C ARG A 92 -4.15 -7.39 -0.64
N ALA A 93 -4.29 -8.51 0.07
CA ALA A 93 -3.18 -9.41 0.34
C ALA A 93 -2.55 -9.95 -0.96
N ILE A 94 -3.37 -10.32 -1.94
CA ILE A 94 -2.90 -10.78 -3.24
C ILE A 94 -2.22 -9.65 -4.03
N ALA A 95 -2.83 -8.47 -4.10
CA ALA A 95 -2.25 -7.31 -4.79
C ALA A 95 -0.89 -6.90 -4.19
N ARG A 96 -0.79 -6.91 -2.85
CA ARG A 96 0.47 -6.67 -2.13
C ARG A 96 1.53 -7.69 -2.51
N ARG A 97 1.22 -8.99 -2.45
CA ARG A 97 2.18 -10.05 -2.79
C ARG A 97 2.62 -9.97 -4.25
N ARG A 98 1.72 -9.60 -5.17
CA ARG A 98 2.07 -9.35 -6.57
C ARG A 98 3.05 -8.19 -6.71
N ALA A 99 2.83 -7.10 -6.01
CA ALA A 99 3.73 -5.94 -6.02
C ALA A 99 5.11 -6.26 -5.44
N GLU A 100 5.15 -6.97 -4.30
CA GLU A 100 6.39 -7.42 -3.67
C GLU A 100 7.20 -8.29 -4.65
N ASN A 101 6.55 -9.30 -5.24
CA ASN A 101 7.18 -10.18 -6.24
C ASN A 101 7.66 -9.41 -7.49
N ALA A 102 6.86 -8.47 -7.99
CA ALA A 102 7.19 -7.72 -9.20
C ALA A 102 8.44 -6.83 -9.01
N ILE A 103 8.57 -6.21 -7.84
CA ILE A 103 9.73 -5.36 -7.52
C ILE A 103 11.02 -6.19 -7.45
N ILE A 104 10.98 -7.37 -6.81
CA ILE A 104 12.18 -8.19 -6.62
C ILE A 104 12.48 -9.12 -7.79
N ALA A 105 11.57 -9.26 -8.76
CA ALA A 105 11.73 -10.16 -9.90
C ALA A 105 13.03 -9.87 -10.69
N GLY A 106 13.79 -10.91 -11.01
CA GLY A 106 15.04 -10.77 -11.78
C GLY A 106 16.22 -10.21 -11.01
N ILE A 107 16.10 -9.92 -9.71
CA ILE A 107 17.25 -9.70 -8.83
C ILE A 107 17.77 -11.06 -8.38
N SER A 108 19.08 -11.29 -8.45
CA SER A 108 19.66 -12.56 -8.01
C SER A 108 19.46 -12.79 -6.51
N LEU A 109 19.31 -14.06 -6.11
CA LEU A 109 19.12 -14.43 -4.71
C LEU A 109 20.30 -13.97 -3.84
N ASP A 110 21.53 -14.06 -4.35
CA ASP A 110 22.72 -13.59 -3.62
C ASP A 110 22.68 -12.08 -3.37
N ARG A 111 22.19 -11.31 -4.35
CA ARG A 111 22.03 -9.87 -4.20
C ARG A 111 20.94 -9.53 -3.20
N LEU A 112 19.80 -10.22 -3.26
CA LEU A 112 18.73 -10.08 -2.25
C LEU A 112 19.21 -10.45 -0.84
N ALA A 113 19.97 -11.54 -0.70
CA ALA A 113 20.57 -11.93 0.57
C ALA A 113 21.60 -10.90 1.07
N SER A 114 22.39 -10.30 0.17
CA SER A 114 23.33 -9.23 0.55
C SER A 114 22.63 -7.99 1.11
N MET A 115 21.38 -7.73 0.71
CA MET A 115 20.59 -6.62 1.24
C MET A 115 20.13 -6.84 2.66
N ASP A 116 19.97 -8.09 3.11
CA ASP A 116 19.56 -8.39 4.48
C ASP A 116 20.61 -7.86 5.48
N ARG A 117 21.88 -7.78 5.08
CA ARG A 117 22.96 -7.16 5.88
C ARG A 117 22.73 -5.67 6.17
N LEU A 118 21.89 -4.98 5.39
CA LEU A 118 21.54 -3.60 5.70
C LEU A 118 20.76 -3.48 7.01
N LEU A 119 20.06 -4.55 7.42
CA LEU A 119 19.25 -4.61 8.63
C LEU A 119 20.06 -5.07 9.86
N GLU A 120 21.27 -5.58 9.66
CA GLU A 120 22.18 -5.97 10.73
C GLU A 120 22.92 -4.76 11.29
N VAL A 121 23.29 -4.81 12.57
CA VAL A 121 24.10 -3.75 13.20
C VAL A 121 25.51 -3.83 12.63
N ASP A 122 25.96 -2.75 12.01
CA ASP A 122 27.33 -2.63 11.53
C ASP A 122 28.21 -2.09 12.67
N PRO A 123 29.19 -2.87 13.16
CA PRO A 123 30.07 -2.45 14.26
C PRO A 123 30.85 -1.17 13.97
N SER A 124 31.15 -0.87 12.69
CA SER A 124 31.94 0.31 12.33
C SER A 124 31.17 1.62 12.50
N ILE A 125 29.85 1.58 12.48
CA ILE A 125 28.98 2.77 12.62
C ILE A 125 28.05 2.69 13.84
N GLY A 126 28.07 1.58 14.59
CA GLY A 126 27.29 1.39 15.82
C GLY A 126 25.76 1.31 15.60
N GLN A 127 25.31 1.17 14.37
CA GLN A 127 23.90 1.12 13.98
C GLN A 127 23.72 0.33 12.69
N THR A 128 22.48 0.07 12.28
CA THR A 128 22.22 -0.61 11.01
C THR A 128 22.47 0.32 9.83
N ARG A 129 22.98 -0.22 8.72
CA ARG A 129 23.16 0.57 7.48
C ARG A 129 21.85 1.11 6.95
N PHE A 130 20.76 0.36 7.13
CA PHE A 130 19.41 0.78 6.79
C PHE A 130 18.96 2.03 7.56
N HIS A 131 19.26 2.10 8.87
CA HIS A 131 18.97 3.30 9.65
C HIS A 131 19.91 4.45 9.28
N TRP A 132 21.21 4.20 9.13
CA TRP A 132 22.19 5.22 8.74
C TRP A 132 21.87 5.93 7.42
N LEU A 133 21.38 5.18 6.42
CA LEU A 133 20.95 5.73 5.13
C LEU A 133 19.75 6.69 5.26
N ARG A 134 18.88 6.47 6.25
CA ARG A 134 17.69 7.30 6.52
C ARG A 134 17.99 8.50 7.39
N SER A 135 18.96 8.38 8.29
CA SER A 135 19.39 9.43 9.20
C SER A 135 20.45 10.33 8.55
N ALA A 136 20.11 10.93 7.41
CA ALA A 136 20.96 11.87 6.70
C ALA A 136 20.85 13.29 7.28
N PRO A 137 21.95 14.07 7.33
CA PRO A 137 21.92 15.43 7.85
C PRO A 137 21.20 16.39 6.90
N GLU A 138 20.31 17.23 7.44
CA GLU A 138 19.50 18.17 6.64
C GLU A 138 20.11 19.59 6.60
N ALA A 139 20.93 19.95 7.60
CA ALA A 139 21.50 21.29 7.72
C ALA A 139 22.60 21.53 6.67
N PRO A 140 22.60 22.66 5.93
CA PRO A 140 23.62 22.90 4.92
C PRO A 140 25.01 23.15 5.54
N GLY A 141 25.97 22.27 5.21
CA GLY A 141 27.36 22.33 5.64
C GLY A 141 28.25 21.48 4.76
N ALA A 142 29.53 21.84 4.60
CA ALA A 142 30.46 21.11 3.74
C ALA A 142 30.67 19.65 4.19
N SER A 143 30.82 19.42 5.50
CA SER A 143 30.90 18.08 6.09
C SER A 143 29.62 17.27 5.86
N ASN A 144 28.46 17.91 5.98
CA ASN A 144 27.17 17.25 5.73
C ASN A 144 27.00 16.86 4.26
N LEU A 145 27.49 17.68 3.33
CA LEU A 145 27.49 17.35 1.90
C LEU A 145 28.37 16.11 1.61
N VAL A 146 29.55 16.02 2.24
CA VAL A 146 30.39 14.81 2.17
C VAL A 146 29.65 13.60 2.74
N GLY A 147 28.97 13.75 3.88
CA GLY A 147 28.16 12.67 4.45
C GLY A 147 27.00 12.21 3.55
N LEU A 148 26.44 13.11 2.72
CA LEU A 148 25.45 12.75 1.70
C LEU A 148 26.09 11.99 0.53
N THR A 149 27.25 12.43 0.04
CA THR A 149 27.94 11.73 -1.06
C THR A 149 28.41 10.33 -0.67
N GLU A 150 28.86 10.14 0.57
CA GLU A 150 29.18 8.81 1.13
C GLU A 150 27.96 7.87 1.12
N ARG A 151 26.79 8.37 1.54
CA ARG A 151 25.54 7.58 1.51
C ARG A 151 25.12 7.24 0.08
N ILE A 152 25.22 8.20 -0.85
CA ILE A 152 24.95 7.96 -2.27
C ILE A 152 25.90 6.90 -2.83
N ALA A 153 27.20 6.99 -2.53
CA ALA A 153 28.19 6.01 -2.94
C ALA A 153 27.85 4.61 -2.39
N SER A 154 27.49 4.53 -1.10
CA SER A 154 27.05 3.28 -0.47
C SER A 154 25.78 2.70 -1.06
N LEU A 155 24.83 3.51 -1.56
CA LEU A 155 23.65 2.99 -2.25
C LEU A 155 23.98 2.45 -3.64
N ARG A 156 24.94 3.08 -4.34
CA ARG A 156 25.34 2.65 -5.69
C ARG A 156 26.00 1.28 -5.70
N THR A 157 26.71 0.89 -4.63
CA THR A 157 27.29 -0.47 -4.51
C THR A 157 26.24 -1.57 -4.41
N LEU A 158 24.98 -1.23 -4.07
CA LEU A 158 23.87 -2.19 -4.07
C LEU A 158 23.38 -2.52 -5.49
N GLU A 159 23.74 -1.71 -6.49
CA GLU A 159 23.44 -1.91 -7.91
C GLU A 159 21.96 -2.19 -8.19
N ILE A 160 21.09 -1.37 -7.60
CA ILE A 160 19.63 -1.46 -7.76
C ILE A 160 19.16 -0.47 -8.79
N ASP A 161 18.58 -0.99 -9.87
CA ASP A 161 18.00 -0.20 -10.95
C ASP A 161 16.76 0.58 -10.44
N PRO A 162 16.77 1.92 -10.46
CA PRO A 162 15.60 2.72 -10.08
C PRO A 162 14.36 2.42 -10.93
N ARG A 163 14.52 1.88 -12.15
CA ARG A 163 13.41 1.54 -13.06
C ARG A 163 12.53 0.41 -12.53
N LEU A 164 12.98 -0.35 -11.52
CA LEU A 164 12.15 -1.34 -10.84
C LEU A 164 10.87 -0.73 -10.25
N GLN A 165 10.88 0.57 -9.91
CA GLN A 165 9.70 1.31 -9.48
C GLN A 165 8.56 1.26 -10.52
N MET A 166 8.87 1.24 -11.82
CA MET A 166 7.87 1.27 -12.90
C MET A 166 7.12 -0.06 -13.07
N ARG A 167 7.51 -1.12 -12.35
CA ARG A 167 6.85 -2.43 -12.42
C ARG A 167 5.54 -2.49 -11.65
N ILE A 168 5.25 -1.49 -10.84
CA ILE A 168 4.03 -1.39 -10.06
C ILE A 168 3.40 -0.01 -10.24
N SER A 169 2.11 0.13 -9.91
CA SER A 169 1.42 1.40 -9.98
C SER A 169 2.03 2.44 -9.02
N SER A 170 1.88 3.73 -9.34
CA SER A 170 2.35 4.82 -8.48
C SER A 170 1.71 4.79 -7.09
N GLY A 171 0.40 4.56 -6.99
CA GLY A 171 -0.28 4.48 -5.70
C GLY A 171 0.17 3.30 -4.83
N ARG A 172 0.51 2.16 -5.44
CA ARG A 172 1.10 1.01 -4.73
C ARG A 172 2.54 1.31 -4.30
N TRP A 173 3.31 1.98 -5.15
CA TRP A 173 4.66 2.42 -4.80
C TRP A 173 4.63 3.35 -3.59
N ASP A 174 3.78 4.38 -3.62
CA ASP A 174 3.63 5.32 -2.52
C ASP A 174 3.19 4.63 -1.22
N GLN A 175 2.31 3.63 -1.32
CA GLN A 175 1.92 2.81 -0.17
C GLN A 175 3.12 2.03 0.39
N MET A 176 3.92 1.38 -0.46
CA MET A 176 5.13 0.67 -0.01
C MET A 176 6.16 1.60 0.62
N ILE A 177 6.34 2.81 0.07
CA ILE A 177 7.22 3.81 0.67
C ILE A 177 6.72 4.25 2.05
N ARG A 178 5.42 4.55 2.19
CA ARG A 178 4.82 4.91 3.49
C ARG A 178 5.03 3.81 4.53
N GLU A 179 4.74 2.57 4.18
CA GLU A 179 4.95 1.42 5.07
C GLU A 179 6.42 1.24 5.42
N GLY A 180 7.31 1.34 4.43
CA GLY A 180 8.75 1.24 4.64
C GLY A 180 9.27 2.34 5.58
N ASN A 181 8.80 3.58 5.44
CA ASN A 181 9.20 4.69 6.30
C ASN A 181 8.80 4.47 7.77
N ALA A 182 7.64 3.83 8.00
CA ALA A 182 7.19 3.45 9.33
C ALA A 182 7.86 2.18 9.88
N THR A 183 8.64 1.47 9.06
CA THR A 183 9.25 0.18 9.43
C THR A 183 10.73 0.39 9.83
N PRO A 184 11.08 0.29 11.12
CA PRO A 184 12.48 0.26 11.56
C PRO A 184 13.17 -1.06 11.15
N ALA A 185 14.51 -1.09 11.22
CA ALA A 185 15.31 -2.23 10.75
C ALA A 185 14.91 -3.56 11.41
N TRP A 186 14.72 -3.58 12.73
CA TRP A 186 14.34 -4.78 13.47
C TRP A 186 12.99 -5.34 13.00
N LEU A 187 11.98 -4.48 12.77
CA LEU A 187 10.67 -4.91 12.29
C LEU A 187 10.73 -5.40 10.84
N ALA A 188 11.61 -4.81 10.02
CA ALA A 188 11.84 -5.30 8.67
C ALA A 188 12.44 -6.71 8.67
N SER A 189 13.33 -7.02 9.64
CA SER A 189 13.94 -8.35 9.78
C SER A 189 12.91 -9.44 10.08
N ASP A 190 11.87 -9.12 10.84
CA ASP A 190 10.77 -10.04 11.21
C ASP A 190 9.82 -10.36 10.04
N PHE A 191 9.89 -9.61 8.93
CA PHE A 191 9.09 -9.92 7.75
C PHE A 191 9.57 -11.19 7.05
N ASN A 192 8.64 -11.86 6.37
CA ASN A 192 9.01 -12.91 5.43
C ASN A 192 9.93 -12.35 4.34
N SER A 193 10.80 -13.21 3.78
CA SER A 193 11.85 -12.80 2.83
C SER A 193 11.32 -11.96 1.67
N SER A 194 10.21 -12.35 1.03
CA SER A 194 9.64 -11.59 -0.10
C SER A 194 9.28 -10.16 0.29
N ARG A 195 8.56 -9.98 1.41
CA ARG A 195 8.15 -8.66 1.90
C ARG A 195 9.35 -7.84 2.36
N ARG A 196 10.30 -8.46 3.05
CA ARG A 196 11.54 -7.83 3.54
C ARG A 196 12.36 -7.30 2.36
N HIS A 197 12.64 -8.13 1.38
CA HIS A 197 13.40 -7.78 0.18
C HIS A 197 12.72 -6.69 -0.63
N ALA A 198 11.41 -6.81 -0.89
CA ALA A 198 10.66 -5.79 -1.61
C ALA A 198 10.68 -4.42 -0.90
N LEU A 199 10.59 -4.44 0.43
CA LEU A 199 10.68 -3.23 1.25
C LEU A 199 12.07 -2.60 1.17
N ILE A 200 13.14 -3.39 1.32
CA ILE A 200 14.51 -2.89 1.23
C ILE A 200 14.77 -2.29 -0.16
N VAL A 201 14.41 -3.00 -1.24
CA VAL A 201 14.58 -2.53 -2.62
C VAL A 201 13.84 -1.20 -2.85
N ALA A 202 12.57 -1.12 -2.45
CA ALA A 202 11.80 0.11 -2.60
C ALA A 202 12.42 1.28 -1.82
N GLN A 203 12.93 1.01 -0.61
CA GLN A 203 13.57 2.01 0.23
C GLN A 203 14.92 2.46 -0.31
N VAL A 204 15.74 1.55 -0.83
CA VAL A 204 17.02 1.87 -1.49
C VAL A 204 16.79 2.81 -2.67
N ILE A 205 15.82 2.52 -3.54
CA ILE A 205 15.49 3.38 -4.68
C ILE A 205 15.01 4.76 -4.20
N LYS A 206 14.09 4.79 -3.23
CA LYS A 206 13.53 6.06 -2.72
C LYS A 206 14.59 6.92 -2.01
N LEU A 207 15.47 6.30 -1.23
CA LEU A 207 16.58 6.98 -0.57
C LEU A 207 17.61 7.46 -1.59
N GLY A 208 17.88 6.70 -2.66
CA GLY A 208 18.76 7.14 -3.75
C GLY A 208 18.27 8.44 -4.39
N GLN A 209 16.98 8.54 -4.69
CA GLN A 209 16.35 9.77 -5.19
C GLN A 209 16.48 10.91 -4.17
N LYS A 210 16.00 10.68 -2.93
CA LYS A 210 16.00 11.71 -1.88
C LYS A 210 17.39 12.24 -1.57
N LEU A 211 18.38 11.37 -1.35
CA LEU A 211 19.74 11.79 -1.01
C LEU A 211 20.40 12.57 -2.15
N THR A 212 20.10 12.22 -3.40
CA THR A 212 20.59 12.96 -4.56
C THR A 212 20.00 14.36 -4.59
N ASP A 213 18.69 14.49 -4.40
CA ASP A 213 17.99 15.79 -4.35
C ASP A 213 18.49 16.65 -3.17
N ASP A 214 18.67 16.04 -2.00
CA ASP A 214 19.18 16.68 -0.79
C ASP A 214 20.63 17.17 -1.00
N ALA A 215 21.49 16.36 -1.64
CA ALA A 215 22.87 16.72 -1.95
C ALA A 215 22.95 17.90 -2.93
N VAL A 216 22.15 17.88 -4.01
CA VAL A 216 22.07 18.98 -4.98
C VAL A 216 21.57 20.25 -4.30
N THR A 217 20.51 20.15 -3.51
CA THR A 217 19.94 21.28 -2.76
C THR A 217 20.97 21.87 -1.79
N MET A 218 21.70 21.02 -1.06
CA MET A 218 22.73 21.46 -0.12
C MET A 218 23.91 22.12 -0.83
N PHE A 219 24.37 21.56 -1.95
CA PHE A 219 25.40 22.14 -2.79
C PHE A 219 25.03 23.55 -3.28
N ILE A 220 23.80 23.73 -3.81
CA ILE A 220 23.31 25.02 -4.27
C ILE A 220 23.31 26.05 -3.13
N LYS A 221 22.85 25.66 -1.93
CA LYS A 221 22.86 26.54 -0.74
C LYS A 221 24.27 26.94 -0.32
N LEU A 222 25.23 26.02 -0.36
CA LEU A 222 26.62 26.31 -0.02
C LEU A 222 27.27 27.26 -1.03
N MET A 223 27.05 27.02 -2.33
CA MET A 223 27.52 27.93 -3.37
C MET A 223 26.93 29.33 -3.23
N GLY A 224 25.62 29.43 -2.96
CA GLY A 224 24.96 30.71 -2.70
C GLY A 224 25.60 31.47 -1.54
N ARG A 225 25.85 30.80 -0.40
CA ARG A 225 26.52 31.41 0.77
C ARG A 225 27.92 31.93 0.43
N LEU A 226 28.72 31.16 -0.33
CA LEU A 226 30.07 31.57 -0.74
C LEU A 226 30.03 32.83 -1.62
N PHE A 227 29.14 32.88 -2.61
CA PHE A 227 28.97 34.06 -3.45
C PHE A 227 28.47 35.27 -2.67
N SER A 228 27.50 35.09 -1.76
CA SER A 228 27.02 36.18 -0.90
C SER A 228 28.14 36.72 0.00
N GLN A 229 28.95 35.86 0.61
CA GLN A 229 30.08 36.27 1.43
C GLN A 229 31.12 37.06 0.62
N ALA A 230 31.47 36.59 -0.58
CA ALA A 230 32.40 37.28 -1.46
C ALA A 230 31.87 38.67 -1.90
N SER A 231 30.60 38.73 -2.30
CA SER A 231 29.92 39.99 -2.67
C SER A 231 29.86 40.98 -1.51
N ASN A 232 29.52 40.52 -0.31
CA ASN A 232 29.46 41.38 0.88
C ASN A 232 30.84 41.90 1.26
N ARG A 233 31.89 41.07 1.19
CA ARG A 233 33.28 41.53 1.38
C ARG A 233 33.68 42.59 0.36
N LYS A 234 33.27 42.44 -0.91
CA LYS A 234 33.51 43.44 -1.95
C LYS A 234 32.77 44.75 -1.66
N LYS A 235 31.49 44.70 -1.29
CA LYS A 235 30.69 45.88 -0.90
C LYS A 235 31.28 46.60 0.30
N GLN A 236 31.71 45.86 1.33
CA GLN A 236 32.34 46.43 2.51
C GLN A 236 33.61 47.19 2.14
N ARG A 237 34.50 46.59 1.34
CA ARG A 237 35.71 47.27 0.83
C ARG A 237 35.39 48.54 0.04
N HIS A 238 34.34 48.52 -0.79
CA HIS A 238 33.91 49.73 -1.50
C HIS A 238 33.35 50.82 -0.58
N MET A 239 32.72 50.44 0.53
CA MET A 239 32.25 51.41 1.53
C MET A 239 33.41 51.99 2.34
N ASP A 240 34.37 51.16 2.75
CA ASP A 240 35.54 51.58 3.51
C ASP A 240 36.50 52.47 2.69
N CYS A 241 36.44 52.40 1.36
CA CYS A 241 37.22 53.24 0.44
C CYS A 241 36.49 54.51 -0.05
N ARG A 242 35.32 54.86 0.50
CA ARG A 242 34.68 56.17 0.20
C ARG A 242 35.31 57.27 1.08
N PRO A 243 35.74 58.40 0.48
CA PRO A 243 36.32 59.53 1.22
C PRO A 243 35.31 60.24 2.12
#